data_AF-A0A3B0VGN6-F1
#
_entry.id   AF-A0A3B0VGN6-F1
#
_cell.length_a   1.000
_cell.length_b   1.000
_cell.length_c   1.000
_cell.angle_alpha   90.00
_cell.angle_beta   90.00
_cell.angle_gamma   90.00
#
_symmetry.space_group_name_H-M   'P 1'
#
loop_
_entity.id
_entity.type
_entity.pdbx_description
1 polymer ?
#
loop_
_entity_poly.entity_id
_entity_poly.type
_entity_poly.pdbx_seq_one_letter_code
_entity_poly.pdbx_strand_id
1 'polypeptide(L)'
;MYHTPEDIAQVVSRYLQAATGGAVSTLDELANTAVLNRATQEISTLYQTPTLAGWLHWAETILTNYVAQKKPTPLTNAKALTTSYYQRHVALRLVPEQLAVWRGPQLLALDKQPFELLRTLFDLQGRPAPEALLQIAGSQANLNTLIGRIRKIIEPIPKSNIYIQNKRDLGYWLENFA
;
A
#
# COMPACT_ATOMS: atom_id res chain seq x y z
N MET A 1 6.23 -24.33 -0.20
CA MET A 1 5.99 -24.85 1.16
C MET A 1 4.85 -24.02 1.74
N TYR A 2 3.70 -24.63 2.03
CA TYR A 2 2.59 -23.92 2.67
C TYR A 2 2.88 -23.89 4.18
N HIS A 3 2.98 -22.70 4.76
CA HIS A 3 3.09 -22.55 6.22
C HIS A 3 1.70 -22.66 6.83
N THR A 4 1.56 -23.45 7.89
CA THR A 4 0.32 -23.48 8.67
C THR A 4 0.14 -22.14 9.41
N PRO A 5 -1.08 -21.80 9.87
CA PRO A 5 -1.29 -20.64 10.74
C PRO A 5 -0.38 -20.67 11.98
N GLU A 6 -0.15 -21.86 12.55
CA GLU A 6 0.74 -22.06 13.69
C GLU A 6 2.20 -21.74 13.35
N ASP A 7 2.70 -22.19 12.18
CA ASP A 7 4.06 -21.89 11.72
C ASP A 7 4.26 -20.38 11.56
N ILE A 8 3.28 -19.71 10.94
CA ILE A 8 3.32 -18.26 10.75
C ILE A 8 3.34 -17.55 12.10
N ALA A 9 2.48 -17.95 13.03
CA ALA A 9 2.42 -17.35 14.37
C ALA A 9 3.75 -17.50 15.13
N GLN A 10 4.40 -18.67 15.04
CA GLN A 10 5.70 -18.89 15.66
C GLN A 10 6.79 -17.99 15.05
N VAL A 11 6.83 -17.85 13.73
CA VAL A 11 7.83 -17.00 13.08
C VAL A 11 7.59 -15.52 13.39
N VAL A 12 6.34 -15.07 13.38
CA VAL A 12 5.97 -13.70 13.80
C VAL A 12 6.36 -13.45 15.25
N SER A 13 6.08 -14.38 16.16
CA SER A 13 6.46 -14.25 17.57
C SER A 13 7.98 -14.14 17.75
N ARG A 14 8.76 -15.01 17.07
CA ARG A 14 10.23 -14.92 17.07
C ARG A 14 10.75 -13.60 16.52
N TYR A 15 10.13 -13.10 15.44
CA TYR A 15 10.46 -11.80 14.87
C TYR A 15 10.24 -10.67 15.90
N LEU A 16 9.08 -10.64 16.56
CA LEU A 16 8.76 -9.63 17.57
C LEU A 16 9.72 -9.70 18.76
N GLN A 17 9.98 -10.90 19.28
CA GLN A 17 10.92 -11.10 20.37
C GLN A 17 12.33 -10.62 19.99
N ALA A 18 12.81 -10.97 18.80
CA ALA A 18 14.11 -10.52 18.33
C ALA A 18 14.17 -8.99 18.18
N ALA A 19 13.14 -8.38 17.59
CA ALA A 19 13.09 -6.94 17.33
C ALA A 19 12.91 -6.09 18.60
N THR A 20 12.35 -6.66 19.67
CA THR A 20 12.03 -5.95 20.92
C THR A 20 12.88 -6.38 22.11
N GLY A 21 13.88 -7.25 21.91
CA GLY A 21 14.66 -7.82 23.02
C GLY A 21 13.82 -8.67 23.98
N GLY A 22 12.76 -9.31 23.47
CA GLY A 22 11.85 -10.16 24.23
C GLY A 22 10.73 -9.43 24.97
N ALA A 23 10.66 -8.09 24.88
CA ALA A 23 9.64 -7.30 25.57
C ALA A 23 8.22 -7.54 25.04
N VAL A 24 8.09 -7.98 23.78
CA VAL A 24 6.82 -8.24 23.11
C VAL A 24 6.87 -9.60 22.46
N SER A 25 5.82 -10.40 22.65
CA SER A 25 5.75 -11.78 22.15
C SER A 25 4.66 -12.00 21.10
N THR A 26 3.63 -11.16 21.11
CA THR A 26 2.44 -11.28 20.27
C THR A 26 2.02 -9.93 19.67
N LEU A 27 1.26 -9.97 18.57
CA LEU A 27 0.73 -8.76 17.95
C LEU A 27 -0.42 -8.14 18.77
N ASP A 28 -1.14 -8.94 19.57
CA ASP A 28 -2.21 -8.47 20.45
C ASP A 28 -1.72 -7.50 21.54
N GLU A 29 -0.45 -7.59 21.93
CA GLU A 29 0.18 -6.63 22.84
C GLU A 29 0.40 -5.25 22.19
N LEU A 30 0.51 -5.21 20.84
CA LEU A 30 0.84 -4.00 20.09
C LEU A 30 -0.36 -3.34 19.43
N ALA A 31 -1.41 -4.10 19.14
CA ALA A 31 -2.55 -3.64 18.36
C ALA A 31 -3.85 -4.31 18.81
N ASN A 32 -4.96 -3.60 18.69
CA ASN A 32 -6.26 -4.16 19.04
C ASN A 32 -6.78 -5.15 17.98
N THR A 33 -7.81 -5.91 18.33
CA THR A 33 -8.46 -6.89 17.44
C THR A 33 -8.94 -6.29 16.12
N ALA A 34 -9.37 -5.03 16.09
CA ALA A 34 -9.81 -4.37 14.87
C ALA A 34 -8.67 -4.19 13.86
N VAL A 35 -7.47 -3.82 14.33
CA VAL A 35 -6.27 -3.73 13.50
C VAL A 35 -5.85 -5.11 13.00
N LEU A 36 -5.84 -6.13 13.86
CA LEU A 36 -5.44 -7.48 13.48
C LEU A 36 -6.41 -8.13 12.49
N ASN A 37 -7.72 -7.94 12.68
CA ASN A 37 -8.72 -8.36 11.72
C ASN A 37 -8.53 -7.66 10.37
N ARG A 38 -8.18 -6.37 10.38
CA ARG A 38 -7.87 -5.65 9.15
C ARG A 38 -6.63 -6.21 8.46
N ALA A 39 -5.57 -6.52 9.21
CA ALA A 39 -4.36 -7.15 8.67
C ALA A 39 -4.67 -8.48 7.97
N THR A 40 -5.46 -9.35 8.61
CA THR A 40 -5.94 -10.60 8.02
C THR A 40 -6.70 -10.36 6.71
N GLN A 41 -7.63 -9.40 6.69
CA GLN A 41 -8.39 -9.06 5.49
C GLN A 41 -7.50 -8.59 4.34
N GLU A 42 -6.49 -7.77 4.63
CA GLU A 42 -5.57 -7.24 3.61
C GLU A 42 -4.65 -8.33 3.07
N ILE A 43 -4.16 -9.24 3.93
CA ILE A 43 -3.38 -10.40 3.50
C ILE A 43 -4.22 -11.29 2.57
N SER A 44 -5.44 -11.62 2.96
CA SER A 44 -6.35 -12.41 2.12
C SER A 44 -6.69 -11.67 0.82
N THR A 45 -6.83 -10.34 0.85
CA THR A 45 -7.11 -9.56 -0.36
C THR A 45 -5.94 -9.61 -1.34
N LEU A 46 -4.71 -9.44 -0.86
CA LEU A 46 -3.52 -9.42 -1.71
C LEU A 46 -3.09 -10.82 -2.16
N TYR A 47 -3.06 -11.78 -1.23
CA TYR A 47 -2.43 -13.09 -1.46
C TYR A 47 -3.43 -14.23 -1.58
N GLN A 48 -4.74 -13.99 -1.42
CA GLN A 48 -5.84 -14.98 -1.41
C GLN A 48 -5.80 -16.00 -0.25
N THR A 49 -4.65 -16.15 0.38
CA THR A 49 -4.37 -17.05 1.48
C THR A 49 -3.43 -16.35 2.47
N PRO A 50 -3.46 -16.70 3.77
CA PRO A 50 -2.41 -16.30 4.71
C PRO A 50 -1.02 -16.65 4.16
N THR A 51 -0.09 -15.70 4.24
CA THR A 51 1.31 -15.92 3.86
C THR A 51 2.23 -15.41 4.94
N LEU A 52 3.38 -16.09 5.11
CA LEU A 52 4.41 -15.66 6.06
C LEU A 52 4.90 -14.24 5.73
N ALA A 53 5.16 -13.95 4.46
CA ALA A 53 5.58 -12.62 4.02
C ALA A 53 4.55 -11.53 4.34
N GLY A 54 3.26 -11.78 4.10
CA GLY A 54 2.19 -10.85 4.42
C GLY A 54 2.14 -10.53 5.92
N TRP A 55 2.23 -11.56 6.77
CA TRP A 55 2.23 -11.40 8.22
C TRP A 55 3.49 -10.73 8.76
N LEU A 56 4.67 -11.00 8.20
CA LEU A 56 5.91 -10.31 8.60
C LEU A 56 5.88 -8.82 8.24
N HIS A 57 5.41 -8.46 7.05
CA HIS A 57 5.23 -7.04 6.68
C HIS A 57 4.22 -6.33 7.60
N TRP A 58 3.13 -7.00 7.98
CA TRP A 58 2.18 -6.45 8.96
C TRP A 58 2.78 -6.33 10.36
N ALA A 59 3.58 -7.31 10.81
CA ALA A 59 4.27 -7.25 12.08
C ALA A 59 5.28 -6.09 12.11
N GLU A 60 6.06 -5.89 11.06
CA GLU A 60 6.97 -4.75 10.92
C GLU A 60 6.21 -3.41 10.91
N THR A 61 5.10 -3.34 10.18
CA THR A 61 4.25 -2.14 10.11
C THR A 61 3.69 -1.78 11.49
N ILE A 62 3.10 -2.76 12.20
CA ILE A 62 2.53 -2.58 13.53
C ILE A 62 3.63 -2.16 14.52
N LEU A 63 4.75 -2.88 14.54
CA LEU A 63 5.85 -2.58 15.45
C LEU A 63 6.44 -1.18 15.19
N THR A 64 6.67 -0.80 13.93
CA THR A 64 7.21 0.53 13.63
C THR A 64 6.26 1.63 14.08
N ASN A 65 4.97 1.50 13.78
CA ASN A 65 3.97 2.49 14.20
C ASN A 65 3.83 2.53 15.72
N TYR A 66 3.95 1.39 16.41
CA TYR A 66 3.89 1.30 17.86
C TYR A 66 5.07 2.05 18.51
N VAL A 67 6.29 1.79 18.04
CA VAL A 67 7.53 2.43 18.55
C VAL A 67 7.56 3.93 18.26
N ALA A 68 6.94 4.38 17.17
CA ALA A 68 6.85 5.80 16.83
C ALA A 68 5.90 6.60 17.75
N GLN A 69 5.10 5.94 18.59
CA GLN A 69 4.18 6.63 19.51
C GLN A 69 4.94 7.32 20.64
N LYS A 70 4.52 8.54 20.99
CA LYS A 70 5.02 9.24 22.18
C LYS A 70 4.68 8.52 23.48
N LYS A 71 3.53 7.84 23.52
CA LYS A 71 3.05 7.05 24.66
C LYS A 71 2.65 5.67 24.14
N PRO A 72 3.36 4.60 24.53
CA PRO A 72 3.07 3.26 24.02
C PRO A 72 1.71 2.77 24.53
N THR A 73 0.73 2.77 23.63
CA THR A 73 -0.58 2.13 23.82
C THR A 73 -0.87 1.25 22.61
N PRO A 74 -1.68 0.19 22.75
CA PRO A 74 -2.06 -0.63 21.59
C PRO A 74 -2.66 0.22 20.47
N LEU A 75 -2.20 -0.02 19.24
CA LEU A 75 -2.66 0.68 18.06
C LEU A 75 -4.12 0.35 17.76
N THR A 76 -4.92 1.38 17.49
CA THR A 76 -6.37 1.24 17.28
C THR A 76 -6.84 1.71 15.90
N ASN A 77 -6.04 2.51 15.18
CA ASN A 77 -6.43 3.09 13.90
C ASN A 77 -6.09 2.17 12.72
N ALA A 78 -6.96 1.19 12.46
CA ALA A 78 -6.77 0.22 11.37
C ALA A 78 -6.56 0.86 9.99
N LYS A 79 -7.24 1.99 9.70
CA LYS A 79 -7.10 2.69 8.42
C LYS A 79 -5.70 3.28 8.26
N ALA A 80 -5.19 3.98 9.26
CA ALA A 80 -3.85 4.56 9.22
C ALA A 80 -2.76 3.48 9.09
N LEU A 81 -2.92 2.36 9.80
CA LEU A 81 -1.99 1.23 9.72
C LEU A 81 -2.03 0.55 8.35
N THR A 82 -3.21 0.42 7.74
CA THR A 82 -3.33 -0.09 6.37
C THR A 82 -2.62 0.84 5.38
N THR A 83 -2.80 2.16 5.49
CA THR A 83 -2.07 3.14 4.68
C THR A 83 -0.55 2.95 4.83
N SER A 84 -0.05 2.85 6.07
CA SER A 84 1.37 2.66 6.36
C SER A 84 1.92 1.35 5.78
N TYR A 85 1.14 0.26 5.85
CA TYR A 85 1.49 -1.02 5.25
C TYR A 85 1.74 -0.91 3.74
N TYR A 86 0.78 -0.32 3.02
CA TYR A 86 0.90 -0.18 1.56
C TYR A 86 2.04 0.75 1.17
N GLN A 87 2.21 1.88 1.87
CA GLN A 87 3.30 2.84 1.64
C GLN A 87 4.69 2.23 1.82
N ARG A 88 4.83 1.21 2.68
CA ARG A 88 6.13 0.63 3.02
C ARG A 88 6.47 -0.63 2.24
N HIS A 89 5.46 -1.47 1.97
CA HIS A 89 5.70 -2.84 1.50
C HIS A 89 5.11 -3.13 0.12
N VAL A 90 4.33 -2.21 -0.46
CA VAL A 90 3.55 -2.46 -1.66
C VAL A 90 3.75 -1.34 -2.68
N ALA A 91 4.98 -1.21 -3.18
CA ALA A 91 5.26 -0.28 -4.27
C ALA A 91 4.59 -0.72 -5.58
N LEU A 92 4.15 0.25 -6.39
CA LEU A 92 3.64 -0.03 -7.74
C LEU A 92 4.79 -0.32 -8.70
N ARG A 93 4.59 -1.28 -9.60
CA ARG A 93 5.51 -1.58 -10.70
C ARG A 93 4.77 -1.64 -12.02
N LEU A 94 5.18 -0.85 -13.00
CA LEU A 94 4.51 -0.78 -14.31
C LEU A 94 4.77 -2.05 -15.14
N VAL A 95 3.80 -2.45 -15.96
CA VAL A 95 3.91 -3.58 -16.90
C VAL A 95 3.44 -3.12 -18.29
N PRO A 96 4.31 -2.45 -19.06
CA PRO A 96 3.91 -1.77 -20.30
C PRO A 96 3.28 -2.67 -21.34
N GLU A 97 3.89 -3.82 -21.58
CA GLU A 97 3.45 -4.87 -22.50
C GLU A 97 2.04 -5.41 -22.24
N GLN A 98 1.49 -5.20 -21.04
CA GLN A 98 0.15 -5.69 -20.67
C GLN A 98 -0.85 -4.56 -20.33
N LEU A 99 -0.46 -3.30 -20.53
CA LEU A 99 -1.26 -2.13 -20.11
C LEU A 99 -1.68 -2.23 -18.63
N ALA A 100 -0.76 -2.68 -17.78
CA ALA A 100 -1.07 -3.04 -16.40
C ALA A 100 -0.05 -2.47 -15.40
N VAL A 101 -0.39 -2.58 -14.12
CA VAL A 101 0.49 -2.26 -12.99
C VAL A 101 0.38 -3.36 -11.94
N TRP A 102 1.51 -3.77 -11.38
CA TRP A 102 1.54 -4.62 -10.20
C TRP A 102 1.34 -3.76 -8.95
N ARG A 103 0.40 -4.15 -8.10
CA ARG A 103 0.29 -3.71 -6.70
C ARG A 103 0.60 -4.91 -5.80
N GLY A 104 1.87 -5.01 -5.40
CA GLY A 104 2.36 -6.22 -4.72
C GLY A 104 2.17 -7.45 -5.61
N PRO A 105 1.42 -8.48 -5.17
CA PRO A 105 1.12 -9.67 -5.97
C PRO A 105 -0.05 -9.53 -6.94
N GLN A 106 -0.76 -8.39 -6.98
CA GLN A 106 -1.95 -8.22 -7.82
C GLN A 106 -1.62 -7.52 -9.13
N LEU A 107 -1.97 -8.13 -10.27
CA LEU A 107 -1.91 -7.49 -11.58
C LEU A 107 -3.20 -6.70 -11.82
N LEU A 108 -3.06 -5.40 -12.01
CA LEU A 108 -4.18 -4.50 -12.23
C LEU A 108 -4.12 -3.97 -13.66
N ALA A 109 -5.03 -4.45 -14.51
CA ALA A 109 -5.14 -3.97 -15.88
C ALA A 109 -5.79 -2.58 -15.94
N LEU A 110 -5.35 -1.76 -16.89
CA LEU A 110 -5.93 -0.44 -17.17
C LEU A 110 -6.33 -0.36 -18.64
N ASP A 111 -7.36 0.44 -18.93
CA ASP A 111 -7.64 0.86 -20.31
C ASP A 111 -6.47 1.68 -20.86
N LYS A 112 -6.32 1.71 -22.18
CA LYS A 112 -5.20 2.37 -22.88
C LYS A 112 -4.94 3.81 -22.40
N GLN A 113 -5.95 4.67 -22.35
CA GLN A 113 -5.74 6.09 -22.00
C GLN A 113 -5.38 6.30 -20.51
N PRO A 114 -6.07 5.69 -19.53
CA PRO A 114 -5.60 5.64 -18.13
C PRO A 114 -4.19 5.09 -17.97
N PHE A 115 -3.84 4.04 -18.73
CA PHE A 115 -2.49 3.47 -18.72
C PHE A 115 -1.43 4.47 -19.20
N GLU A 116 -1.65 5.15 -20.34
CA GLU A 116 -0.71 6.15 -20.85
C GLU A 116 -0.45 7.29 -19.86
N LEU A 117 -1.50 7.73 -19.15
CA LEU A 117 -1.38 8.73 -18.11
C LEU A 117 -0.59 8.21 -16.91
N LEU A 118 -0.86 6.98 -16.46
CA LEU A 118 -0.11 6.35 -15.38
C LEU A 118 1.36 6.13 -15.75
N ARG A 119 1.66 5.67 -16.98
CA ARG A 119 3.02 5.53 -17.50
C ARG A 119 3.77 6.86 -17.45
N THR A 120 3.12 7.94 -17.88
CA THR A 120 3.72 9.28 -17.82
C THR A 120 4.04 9.69 -16.39
N LEU A 121 3.18 9.37 -15.41
CA LEU A 121 3.47 9.60 -13.99
C LEU A 121 4.68 8.80 -13.48
N PHE A 122 4.90 7.58 -13.98
CA PHE A 122 6.12 6.80 -13.69
C PHE A 122 7.36 7.47 -14.29
N ASP A 123 7.30 7.89 -15.55
CA ASP A 123 8.41 8.53 -16.26
C ASP A 123 8.84 9.85 -15.60
N LEU A 124 7.90 10.54 -14.96
CA LEU A 124 8.15 11.78 -14.21
C LEU A 124 8.84 11.54 -12.86
N GLN A 125 8.95 10.29 -12.39
CA GLN A 125 9.66 9.90 -11.17
C GLN A 125 9.28 10.74 -9.93
N GLY A 126 7.98 10.89 -9.72
CA GLY A 126 7.43 11.65 -8.58
C GLY A 126 7.50 13.16 -8.71
N ARG A 127 7.91 13.69 -9.87
CA ARG A 127 7.85 15.13 -10.15
C ARG A 127 6.47 15.51 -10.68
N PRO A 128 5.84 16.58 -10.17
CA PRO A 128 4.64 17.13 -10.78
C PRO A 128 4.96 17.71 -12.16
N ALA A 129 4.15 17.38 -13.18
CA ALA A 129 4.22 17.99 -14.50
C ALA A 129 2.81 18.15 -15.10
N PRO A 130 2.04 19.18 -14.67
CA PRO A 130 0.64 19.33 -15.05
C PRO A 130 0.44 19.46 -16.56
N GLU A 131 1.37 20.11 -17.28
CA GLU A 131 1.29 20.31 -18.73
C GLU A 131 1.39 18.98 -19.49
N ALA A 132 2.31 18.09 -19.11
CA ALA A 132 2.48 16.78 -19.74
C ALA A 132 1.22 15.90 -19.56
N LEU A 133 0.64 15.93 -18.36
CA LEU A 133 -0.60 15.20 -18.07
C LEU A 133 -1.80 15.79 -18.81
N LEU A 134 -1.86 17.12 -18.95
CA LEU A 134 -2.90 17.80 -19.72
C LEU A 134 -2.82 17.52 -21.21
N GLN A 135 -1.63 17.38 -21.80
CA GLN A 135 -1.48 17.01 -23.20
C GLN A 135 -2.11 15.64 -23.51
N ILE A 136 -1.98 14.68 -22.59
CA ILE A 136 -2.58 13.34 -22.73
C ILE A 136 -4.10 13.38 -22.50
N ALA A 137 -4.53 14.17 -21.52
CA ALA A 137 -5.94 14.25 -21.14
C ALA A 137 -6.77 15.16 -22.07
N GLY A 138 -6.15 16.11 -22.77
CA GLY A 138 -6.79 17.12 -23.62
C GLY A 138 -7.53 18.23 -22.86
N SER A 139 -7.95 18.00 -21.61
CA SER A 139 -8.57 19.01 -20.75
C SER A 139 -8.40 18.67 -19.26
N GLN A 140 -8.52 19.68 -18.39
CA GLN A 140 -8.46 19.48 -16.94
C GLN A 140 -9.62 18.61 -16.43
N ALA A 141 -10.82 18.76 -17.00
CA ALA A 141 -11.97 17.95 -16.61
C ALA A 141 -11.71 16.46 -16.90
N ASN A 142 -11.22 16.14 -18.10
CA ASN A 142 -10.88 14.77 -18.46
C ASN A 142 -9.69 14.25 -17.65
N LEU A 143 -8.68 15.08 -17.35
CA LEU A 143 -7.57 14.72 -16.47
C LEU A 143 -8.08 14.24 -15.10
N ASN A 144 -8.98 15.02 -14.48
CA ASN A 144 -9.58 14.65 -13.19
C ASN A 144 -10.38 13.33 -13.29
N THR A 145 -11.12 13.13 -14.39
CA THR A 145 -11.84 11.88 -14.65
C THR A 145 -10.90 10.68 -14.78
N LEU A 146 -9.81 10.81 -15.56
CA LEU A 146 -8.82 9.75 -15.76
C LEU A 146 -8.10 9.42 -14.46
N ILE A 147 -7.64 10.42 -13.70
CA ILE A 147 -7.04 10.21 -12.37
C ILE A 147 -8.02 9.50 -11.43
N GLY A 148 -9.30 9.89 -11.46
CA GLY A 148 -10.34 9.22 -10.68
C GLY A 148 -10.50 7.74 -11.05
N ARG A 149 -10.43 7.40 -12.34
CA ARG A 149 -10.47 6.01 -12.83
C ARG A 149 -9.23 5.23 -12.39
N ILE A 150 -8.04 5.81 -12.53
CA ILE A 150 -6.78 5.17 -12.12
C ILE A 150 -6.79 4.91 -10.61
N ARG A 151 -7.15 5.91 -9.80
CA ARG A 151 -7.23 5.76 -8.33
C ARG A 151 -8.19 4.64 -7.91
N LYS A 152 -9.34 4.49 -8.57
CA LYS A 152 -10.28 3.38 -8.27
C LYS A 152 -9.66 2.00 -8.49
N ILE A 153 -8.68 1.89 -9.38
CA ILE A 153 -7.98 0.64 -9.70
C ILE A 153 -6.82 0.43 -8.72
N ILE A 154 -5.93 1.41 -8.58
CA ILE A 154 -4.65 1.22 -7.88
C ILE A 154 -4.74 1.47 -6.37
N GLU A 155 -5.59 2.39 -5.90
CA GLU A 155 -5.65 2.74 -4.48
C GLU A 155 -6.40 1.63 -3.72
N PRO A 156 -5.78 0.99 -2.71
CA PRO A 156 -6.39 -0.10 -1.96
C PRO A 156 -7.50 0.40 -1.02
N ILE A 157 -7.42 1.67 -0.61
CA ILE A 157 -8.40 2.29 0.29
C ILE A 157 -9.13 3.40 -0.48
N PRO A 158 -10.47 3.32 -0.61
CA PRO A 158 -11.24 4.39 -1.24
C PRO A 158 -10.98 5.75 -0.59
N LYS A 159 -10.83 6.78 -1.43
CA LYS A 159 -10.54 8.17 -1.02
C LYS A 159 -9.22 8.34 -0.25
N SER A 160 -8.27 7.42 -0.43
CA SER A 160 -6.87 7.62 -0.03
C SER A 160 -6.04 8.03 -1.24
N ASN A 161 -4.91 8.68 -0.96
CA ASN A 161 -3.88 9.01 -1.94
C ASN A 161 -2.60 8.32 -1.44
N ILE A 162 -2.45 7.02 -1.68
CA ILE A 162 -1.21 6.30 -1.35
C ILE A 162 -0.21 6.45 -2.49
N TYR A 163 -0.68 6.34 -3.73
CA TYR A 163 0.18 6.34 -4.91
C TYR A 163 0.06 7.62 -5.70
N ILE A 164 -1.15 8.06 -6.04
CA ILE A 164 -1.32 9.32 -6.79
C ILE A 164 -1.62 10.42 -5.81
N GLN A 165 -0.65 11.29 -5.60
CA GLN A 165 -0.82 12.51 -4.83
C GLN A 165 -1.38 13.63 -5.69
N ASN A 166 -1.96 14.63 -5.02
CA ASN A 166 -2.38 15.85 -5.67
C ASN A 166 -2.27 17.06 -4.76
N LYS A 167 -1.89 18.21 -5.35
CA LYS A 167 -1.95 19.53 -4.71
C LYS A 167 -2.41 20.54 -5.77
N ARG A 168 -3.30 21.45 -5.39
CA ARG A 168 -3.98 22.35 -6.32
C ARG A 168 -3.02 23.08 -7.28
N ASP A 169 -1.88 23.52 -6.77
CA ASP A 169 -0.91 24.32 -7.53
C ASP A 169 0.19 23.49 -8.20
N LEU A 170 0.30 22.20 -7.87
CA LEU A 170 1.32 21.30 -8.42
C LEU A 170 0.74 20.26 -9.39
N GLY A 171 -0.58 20.04 -9.37
CA GLY A 171 -1.21 18.96 -10.12
C GLY A 171 -1.00 17.61 -9.43
N TYR A 172 -0.71 16.58 -10.22
CA TYR A 172 -0.62 15.18 -9.80
C TYR A 172 0.82 14.65 -9.92
N TRP A 173 1.23 13.80 -8.99
CA TRP A 173 2.50 13.08 -9.06
C TRP A 173 2.34 11.69 -8.42
N LEU A 174 3.30 10.80 -8.72
CA LEU A 174 3.35 9.44 -8.18
C LEU A 174 4.25 9.37 -6.95
N GLU A 175 3.84 8.60 -5.96
CA GLU A 175 4.65 8.17 -4.82
C GLU A 175 4.56 6.65 -4.68
N ASN A 176 5.49 6.06 -3.92
CA ASN A 176 5.51 4.63 -3.63
C ASN A 176 5.48 3.73 -4.89
N PHE A 177 6.48 3.92 -5.75
CA PHE A 177 6.68 3.18 -7.00
C PHE A 177 8.12 2.65 -7.09
N ALA A 178 8.32 1.60 -7.90
CA ALA A 178 9.59 0.93 -8.11
C ALA A 178 9.88 0.68 -9.59
#